data_AF-A0A1W7M9A8-F1
#
_entry.id   AF-A0A1W7M9A8-F1
#
_cell.length_a   1.000
_cell.length_b   1.000
_cell.length_c   1.000
_cell.angle_alpha   90.00
_cell.angle_beta   90.00
_cell.angle_gamma   90.00
#
_symmetry.space_group_name_H-M   'P 1'
#
loop_
_entity.id
_entity.type
_entity.pdbx_description
1 polymer ?
#
loop_
_entity_poly.entity_id
_entity_poly.type
_entity_poly.pdbx_seq_one_letter_code
_entity_poly.pdbx_strand_id
1 'polypeptide(L)' 'MSAERDPAIARFAILQLVRLSGTLLVLAGALVASRKVGWLAGLPEAAGYVLMAAGLADFFALPPLLAKRWRSPE' A
#
# COMPACT_ATOMS: atom_id res chain seq x y z
N MET A 1 -15.91 -32.55 6.96
CA MET A 1 -14.75 -31.85 7.54
C MET A 1 -14.81 -30.42 7.05
N SER A 2 -15.35 -29.50 7.84
CA SER A 2 -15.31 -28.07 7.52
C SER A 2 -13.84 -27.68 7.50
N ALA A 3 -13.28 -27.37 6.33
CA ALA A 3 -11.92 -26.89 6.21
C ALA A 3 -11.88 -25.52 6.87
N GLU A 4 -11.59 -25.50 8.18
CA GLU A 4 -11.40 -24.28 8.94
C GLU A 4 -10.24 -23.53 8.30
N ARG A 5 -10.58 -22.49 7.54
CA ARG A 5 -9.61 -21.80 6.69
C ARG A 5 -8.63 -21.09 7.61
N ASP A 6 -7.38 -21.53 7.61
CA ASP A 6 -6.35 -21.01 8.50
C ASP A 6 -6.29 -19.47 8.39
N PRO A 7 -6.65 -18.74 9.46
CA PRO A 7 -6.65 -17.29 9.45
C PRO A 7 -5.24 -16.71 9.23
N ALA A 8 -4.16 -17.50 9.46
CA ALA A 8 -2.80 -17.07 9.20
C ALA A 8 -2.54 -16.80 7.72
N ILE A 9 -3.07 -17.64 6.81
CA ILE A 9 -2.92 -17.45 5.36
C ILE A 9 -3.62 -16.17 4.90
N ALA A 10 -4.84 -15.94 5.40
CA ALA A 10 -5.60 -14.74 5.08
C ALA A 10 -4.89 -13.47 5.57
N ARG A 11 -4.36 -13.49 6.80
CA ARG A 11 -3.56 -12.39 7.38
C ARG A 11 -2.31 -12.10 6.56
N PHE A 12 -1.57 -13.13 6.16
CA PHE A 12 -0.40 -12.97 5.29
C PHE A 12 -0.78 -12.35 3.95
N ALA A 13 -1.83 -12.85 3.29
CA ALA A 13 -2.30 -12.31 2.02
C ALA A 13 -2.68 -10.83 2.15
N ILE A 14 -3.37 -10.43 3.22
CA ILE A 14 -3.73 -9.02 3.48
C ILE A 14 -2.48 -8.16 3.65
N LEU A 15 -1.49 -8.59 4.44
CA LEU A 15 -0.24 -7.83 4.61
C LEU A 15 0.52 -7.66 3.28
N GLN A 16 0.55 -8.70 2.46
CA GLN A 16 1.19 -8.64 1.14
C GLN A 16 0.44 -7.70 0.20
N LEU A 17 -0.90 -7.71 0.19
CA LEU A 17 -1.71 -6.79 -0.62
C LEU A 17 -1.51 -5.33 -0.20
N VAL A 18 -1.44 -5.05 1.10
CA VAL A 18 -1.15 -3.71 1.62
C VAL A 18 0.24 -3.23 1.23
N ARG A 19 1.24 -4.11 1.29
CA ARG A 19 2.59 -3.80 0.81
C ARG A 19 2.62 -3.56 -0.70
N LEU A 20 1.87 -4.36 -1.45
CA LEU A 20 1.75 -4.21 -2.89
C LEU A 20 1.09 -2.87 -3.24
N SER A 21 0.00 -2.49 -2.56
CA SER A 21 -0.67 -1.22 -2.79
C SER A 21 0.23 -0.03 -2.48
N GLY A 22 0.95 -0.05 -1.34
CA GLY A 22 1.92 0.99 -1.00
C GLY A 22 3.03 1.12 -2.05
N THR A 23 3.59 -0.01 -2.50
CA THR A 23 4.59 -0.03 -3.58
C THR A 23 4.04 0.57 -4.88
N LEU A 24 2.81 0.20 -5.26
CA LEU A 24 2.17 0.72 -6.47
C LEU A 24 1.92 2.22 -6.38
N LEU A 25 1.54 2.74 -5.20
CA LEU A 25 1.42 4.19 -4.98
C LEU A 25 2.76 4.91 -5.15
N VAL A 26 3.84 4.36 -4.59
CA VAL A 26 5.19 4.93 -4.75
C VAL A 26 5.60 4.96 -6.21
N LEU A 27 5.40 3.85 -6.93
CA LEU A 27 5.71 3.76 -8.36
C LEU A 27 4.85 4.72 -9.19
N ALA A 28 3.57 4.86 -8.87
CA ALA A 28 2.69 5.83 -9.51
C ALA A 28 3.16 7.27 -9.26
N GLY A 29 3.54 7.61 -8.03
CA GLY A 29 4.09 8.91 -7.69
C GLY A 29 5.41 9.21 -8.42
N ALA A 30 6.30 8.22 -8.51
CA ALA A 30 7.54 8.34 -9.30
C ALA A 30 7.25 8.54 -10.80
N LEU A 31 6.21 7.89 -11.32
CA LEU A 31 5.78 8.06 -12.71
C LEU A 31 5.24 9.47 -12.96
N VAL A 32 4.45 10.02 -12.03
CA VAL A 32 3.97 11.41 -12.07
C VAL A 32 5.15 12.39 -12.00
N ALA A 33 6.07 12.18 -11.07
CA ALA A 33 7.26 13.02 -10.90
C ALA A 33 8.19 12.97 -12.11
N SER A 34 8.24 11.84 -12.82
CA SER A 34 9.05 11.71 -14.04
C SER A 34 8.58 12.61 -15.18
N ARG A 35 7.31 13.05 -15.18
CA ARG A 35 6.67 13.86 -16.23
C ARG A 35 6.73 13.24 -17.65
N LYS A 36 7.17 11.98 -17.78
CA LYS A 36 7.34 11.26 -19.05
C LYS A 36 6.04 10.65 -19.59
N VAL A 37 4.99 10.62 -18.76
CA VAL A 37 3.71 10.01 -19.11
C VAL A 37 2.75 11.11 -19.51
N GLY A 38 2.41 11.17 -20.80
CA GLY A 38 1.64 12.27 -21.39
C GLY A 38 0.29 12.53 -20.71
N TRP A 39 -0.42 11.49 -20.25
CA TRP A 39 -1.69 11.66 -19.54
C TRP A 39 -1.52 12.13 -18.07
N LEU A 40 -0.33 11.99 -17.50
CA LEU A 40 0.03 12.48 -16.16
C LEU A 40 0.76 13.83 -16.20
N ALA A 41 1.11 14.34 -17.39
CA ALA A 41 1.78 15.62 -17.57
C ALA A 41 0.90 16.83 -17.19
N GLY A 42 -0.39 16.62 -16.91
CA GLY A 42 -1.25 17.64 -16.30
C GLY A 42 -1.07 17.77 -14.78
N LEU A 43 -0.51 16.76 -14.10
CA LEU A 43 -0.33 16.80 -12.64
C LEU A 43 0.95 17.54 -12.26
N PRO A 44 0.91 18.39 -11.21
CA PRO A 44 2.10 19.03 -10.68
C PRO A 44 3.07 18.01 -10.09
N GLU A 45 4.37 18.29 -10.16
CA GLU A 45 5.41 17.40 -9.62
C GLU A 45 5.22 17.12 -8.12
N ALA A 46 4.74 18.12 -7.38
CA ALA A 46 4.36 18.00 -5.98
C ALA A 46 3.35 16.86 -5.73
N ALA A 47 2.40 16.62 -6.63
CA ALA A 47 1.45 15.52 -6.49
C ALA A 47 2.14 14.16 -6.57
N GLY A 48 3.18 14.04 -7.40
CA GLY A 48 4.01 12.83 -7.48
C GLY A 48 4.73 12.55 -6.16
N TYR A 49 5.35 13.57 -5.56
CA TYR A 49 6.00 13.43 -4.25
C TYR A 49 5.02 13.11 -3.13
N VAL A 50 3.82 13.71 -3.14
CA VAL A 50 2.76 13.41 -2.17
C VAL A 50 2.30 11.95 -2.30
N LEU A 51 2.10 11.47 -3.54
CA LEU A 51 1.77 10.06 -3.81
C LEU A 51 2.88 9.11 -3.31
N MET A 52 4.14 9.46 -3.54
CA MET A 52 5.27 8.68 -3.03
C MET A 52 5.28 8.66 -1.50
N ALA A 53 5.12 9.80 -0.84
CA ALA A 53 5.08 9.88 0.61
C ALA A 53 3.90 9.09 1.20
N ALA A 54 2.72 9.18 0.58
CA ALA A 54 1.54 8.42 0.97
C ALA A 54 1.75 6.91 0.79
N GLY A 55 2.27 6.47 -0.35
CA GLY A 55 2.56 5.05 -0.58
C GLY A 55 3.60 4.49 0.39
N LEU A 56 4.61 5.29 0.75
CA LEU A 56 5.61 4.93 1.74
C LEU A 56 4.99 4.83 3.15
N ALA A 57 4.18 5.82 3.52
CA ALA A 57 3.43 5.80 4.77
C ALA A 57 2.52 4.57 4.85
N ASP A 58 1.80 4.24 3.78
CA ASP A 58 0.96 3.04 3.74
C ASP A 58 1.78 1.76 3.86
N PHE A 59 2.89 1.66 3.13
CA PHE A 59 3.75 0.49 3.16
C PHE A 59 4.32 0.22 4.57
N PHE A 60 4.68 1.26 5.32
CA PHE A 60 5.30 1.11 6.63
C PHE A 60 4.32 1.17 7.81
N ALA A 61 3.25 1.97 7.72
CA ALA A 61 2.32 2.20 8.83
C ALA A 61 1.13 1.25 8.83
N LEU A 62 0.54 0.91 7.67
CA LEU A 62 -0.64 0.02 7.66
C LEU A 62 -0.34 -1.40 8.15
N PRO A 63 0.76 -2.07 7.75
CA PRO A 63 1.06 -3.43 8.21
C PRO A 63 1.15 -3.57 9.74
N PRO A 64 1.90 -2.74 10.49
CA PRO A 64 1.92 -2.83 11.95
C PRO A 64 0.59 -2.43 12.58
N LEU A 65 -0.20 -1.50 11.99
CA LEU A 65 -1.54 -1.18 12.48
C LEU A 65 -2.51 -2.36 12.34
N LEU A 66 -2.49 -3.05 11.20
CA LEU A 66 -3.26 -4.28 10.97
C LEU A 66 -2.82 -5.41 11.91
N ALA A 67 -1.52 -5.59 12.10
CA ALA A 67 -0.99 -6.58 13.02
C ALA A 67 -1.42 -6.30 14.48
N LYS A 68 -1.40 -5.03 14.91
CA LYS A 68 -1.91 -4.62 16.24
C LYS A 68 -3.41 -4.91 16.39
N ARG A 69 -4.20 -4.65 15.34
CA ARG A 69 -5.64 -4.90 15.33
C ARG A 69 -5.99 -6.39 15.43
N TRP A 70 -5.20 -7.26 14.80
CA TRP A 70 -5.39 -8.72 14.93
C TRP A 70 -4.91 -9.29 16.25
N ARG A 71 -4.01 -8.59 16.94
CA ARG A 71 -3.53 -8.97 18.27
C ARG A 71 -4.44 -8.50 19.40
N SER A 72 -5.34 -7.56 19.13
CA SER A 72 -6.31 -7.04 20.11
C SER A 72 -7.60 -7.86 19.99
N PRO A 73 -7.87 -8.80 20.91
CA PRO A 73 -9.16 -9.47 21.00
C PRO A 73 -9.99 -8.66 21.98
N GLU A 74 -10.82 -7.75 21.48
CA GLU A 74 -12.03 -7.40 22.22
C GLU A 74 -13.12 -8.41 21.85
#